data_AF-A0A0L6TVX5-F1
#
_entry.id   AF-A0A0L6TVX5-F1
#
_cell.length_a   1.000
_cell.length_b   1.000
_cell.length_c   1.000
_cell.angle_alpha   90.00
_cell.angle_beta   90.00
_cell.angle_gamma   90.00
#
_symmetry.space_group_name_H-M   'P 1'
#
loop_
_entity.id
_entity.type
_entity.pdbx_description
1 polymer ?
#
loop_
_entity_poly.entity_id
_entity_poly.type
_entity_poly.pdbx_seq_one_letter_code
_entity_poly.pdbx_strand_id
1 'polypeptide(L)'
;MWLTENEIVDTFEAHDLALAKDSCKNPSDYAIDGIEPGIFRFKDYDGTLYIYIFDNLNITNDKLSFWPFYASDRIEFDGSITTYDSKNASIILEAPFGNGDILDSHVYSEYGKLTTIISDTVFRYLNDGKTVVQNGASEHWRGTYTLKYYNNPIKDKSGRLHMDTYGWETSQLAYLGDDPENVGNIKYKYDRAGSGGEGSGLRLNDEGIVNLGGGGGSGGFSNPSQEVTITIMWNGQEESFALQP
;
A
#
# COMPACT_ATOMS: atom_id res chain seq x y z
N MET A 1 4.66 12.46 14.54
CA MET A 1 3.60 13.19 15.29
C MET A 1 2.48 12.20 15.56
N TRP A 2 1.77 12.30 16.68
CA TRP A 2 0.59 11.49 16.94
C TRP A 2 -0.60 12.16 16.23
N LEU A 3 -1.38 11.38 15.50
CA LEU A 3 -2.60 11.80 14.84
C LEU A 3 -3.75 11.83 15.84
N THR A 4 -4.62 12.81 15.65
CA THR A 4 -5.94 12.92 16.27
C THR A 4 -7.03 12.51 15.27
N GLU A 5 -8.22 12.18 15.77
CA GLU A 5 -9.40 11.91 14.93
C GLU A 5 -9.66 13.07 13.96
N ASN A 6 -9.64 14.31 14.45
CA ASN A 6 -9.88 15.50 13.63
C ASN A 6 -8.84 15.67 12.53
N GLU A 7 -7.54 15.47 12.80
CA GLU A 7 -6.51 15.57 11.75
C GLU A 7 -6.72 14.54 10.64
N ILE A 8 -7.17 13.33 10.98
CA ILE A 8 -7.47 12.29 9.99
C ILE A 8 -8.69 12.68 9.17
N VAL A 9 -9.77 13.13 9.82
CA VAL A 9 -11.00 13.57 9.14
C VAL A 9 -10.73 14.77 8.25
N ASP A 10 -10.05 15.81 8.76
CA ASP A 10 -9.69 17.01 7.99
C ASP A 10 -8.81 16.65 6.78
N THR A 11 -7.91 15.68 6.92
CA THR A 11 -7.08 15.18 5.80
C THR A 11 -7.95 14.49 4.75
N PHE A 12 -8.90 13.65 5.14
CA PHE A 12 -9.82 13.02 4.19
C PHE A 12 -10.70 14.07 3.48
N GLU A 13 -11.25 15.04 4.21
CA GLU A 13 -12.05 16.12 3.61
C GLU A 13 -11.25 16.96 2.61
N ALA A 14 -9.96 17.24 2.91
CA ALA A 14 -9.06 17.95 2.00
C ALA A 14 -8.72 17.16 0.72
N HIS A 15 -9.02 15.86 0.69
CA HIS A 15 -8.70 14.94 -0.41
C HIS A 15 -9.96 14.20 -0.93
N ASP A 16 -11.03 14.97 -1.08
CA ASP A 16 -12.29 14.57 -1.73
C ASP A 16 -13.04 13.41 -1.06
N LEU A 17 -12.79 13.18 0.25
CA LEU A 17 -13.50 12.21 1.07
C LEU A 17 -14.24 12.94 2.19
N ALA A 18 -15.42 13.47 1.86
CA ALA A 18 -16.28 14.11 2.85
C ALA A 18 -16.87 13.07 3.81
N LEU A 19 -16.60 13.25 5.10
CA LEU A 19 -17.03 12.36 6.18
C LEU A 19 -18.06 13.06 7.07
N ALA A 20 -19.05 12.31 7.54
CA ALA A 20 -19.99 12.77 8.55
C ALA A 20 -20.03 11.77 9.69
N LYS A 21 -20.02 12.25 10.94
CA LYS A 21 -20.08 11.37 12.11
C LYS A 21 -21.38 10.56 12.10
N ASP A 22 -21.25 9.25 12.27
CA ASP A 22 -22.38 8.35 12.37
C ASP A 22 -22.86 8.28 13.83
N SER A 23 -24.02 8.86 14.10
CA SER A 23 -24.66 8.82 15.43
C SER A 23 -25.66 7.67 15.58
N CYS A 24 -25.88 6.86 14.54
CA CYS A 24 -26.77 5.71 14.58
C CYS A 24 -26.07 4.44 15.08
N LYS A 25 -24.74 4.38 15.00
CA LYS A 25 -23.91 3.29 15.54
C LYS A 25 -23.34 3.71 16.90
N ASN A 26 -23.32 2.79 17.85
CA ASN A 26 -22.75 3.01 19.18
C ASN A 26 -21.25 2.62 19.18
N PRO A 27 -20.30 3.55 19.43
CA PRO A 27 -18.87 3.24 19.41
C PRO A 27 -18.44 2.07 20.30
N SER A 28 -19.10 1.89 21.46
CA SER A 28 -18.77 0.80 22.39
C SER A 28 -19.01 -0.60 21.78
N ASP A 29 -19.93 -0.74 20.82
CA ASP A 29 -20.22 -2.02 20.16
C ASP A 29 -19.08 -2.43 19.20
N TYR A 30 -18.23 -1.48 18.82
CA TYR A 30 -17.09 -1.65 17.93
C TYR A 30 -15.76 -1.42 18.66
N ALA A 31 -15.74 -1.47 19.99
CA ALA A 31 -14.52 -1.24 20.75
C ALA A 31 -13.53 -2.40 20.58
N ILE A 32 -12.26 -2.08 20.28
CA ILE A 32 -11.16 -3.06 20.23
C ILE A 32 -10.33 -2.85 21.48
N ASP A 33 -10.23 -3.86 22.34
CA ASP A 33 -9.48 -3.76 23.61
C ASP A 33 -9.88 -2.55 24.48
N GLY A 34 -11.18 -2.21 24.46
CA GLY A 34 -11.73 -1.06 25.18
C GLY A 34 -11.46 0.29 24.52
N ILE A 35 -10.90 0.31 23.31
CA ILE A 35 -10.71 1.53 22.50
C ILE A 35 -11.88 1.67 21.54
N GLU A 36 -12.70 2.69 21.77
CA GLU A 36 -13.83 3.03 20.90
C GLU A 36 -13.37 3.78 19.65
N PRO A 37 -13.90 3.46 18.46
CA PRO A 37 -13.62 4.20 17.25
C PRO A 37 -14.46 5.48 17.14
N GLY A 38 -13.93 6.47 16.43
CA GLY A 38 -14.78 7.42 15.72
C GLY A 38 -15.46 6.71 14.54
N ILE A 39 -16.79 6.80 14.45
CA ILE A 39 -17.57 6.18 13.37
C ILE A 39 -18.08 7.26 12.41
N PHE A 40 -17.83 7.08 11.13
CA PHE A 40 -18.14 8.04 10.08
C PHE A 40 -18.80 7.37 8.88
N ARG A 41 -19.68 8.10 8.19
CA ARG A 41 -20.19 7.73 6.86
C ARG A 41 -19.61 8.65 5.81
N PHE A 42 -19.43 8.11 4.61
CA PHE A 42 -19.14 8.93 3.45
C PHE A 42 -20.40 9.64 2.98
N LYS A 43 -20.25 10.85 2.44
CA LYS A 43 -21.36 11.58 1.84
C LYS A 43 -21.87 10.95 0.54
N ASP A 44 -20.94 10.45 -0.27
CA ASP A 44 -21.20 10.00 -1.65
C ASP A 44 -21.02 8.48 -1.83
N TYR A 45 -20.85 7.72 -0.73
CA TYR A 45 -20.72 6.26 -0.77
C TYR A 45 -21.41 5.63 0.44
N ASP A 46 -22.12 4.53 0.22
CA ASP A 46 -22.77 3.77 1.29
C ASP A 46 -21.75 2.86 1.98
N GLY A 47 -20.90 3.44 2.82
CA GLY A 47 -19.86 2.72 3.56
C GLY A 47 -19.60 3.40 4.90
N THR A 48 -19.07 2.62 5.84
CA THR A 48 -18.72 3.12 7.17
C THR A 48 -17.21 3.13 7.34
N LEU A 49 -16.67 4.22 7.87
CA LEU A 49 -15.27 4.35 8.26
C LEU A 49 -15.19 4.35 9.79
N TYR A 50 -14.36 3.47 10.33
CA TYR A 50 -14.03 3.41 11.75
C TYR A 50 -12.60 3.89 11.94
N ILE A 51 -12.39 4.89 12.78
CA ILE A 51 -11.08 5.49 13.06
C ILE A 51 -10.72 5.20 14.52
N TYR A 52 -9.74 4.33 14.73
CA TYR A 52 -9.20 4.03 16.05
C TYR A 52 -7.95 4.85 16.28
N ILE A 53 -7.93 5.63 17.36
CA ILE A 53 -6.75 6.38 17.81
C ILE A 53 -6.16 5.67 19.03
N PHE A 54 -4.97 5.11 18.86
CA PHE A 54 -4.26 4.45 19.93
C PHE A 54 -3.41 5.47 20.69
N ASP A 55 -3.21 5.17 21.97
CA ASP A 55 -2.41 5.96 22.92
C ASP A 55 -1.01 5.35 23.15
N ASN A 56 -0.74 4.17 22.57
CA ASN A 56 0.49 3.41 22.73
C ASN A 56 0.85 2.63 21.46
N LEU A 57 2.07 2.84 20.94
CA LEU A 57 2.55 2.16 19.73
C LEU A 57 2.87 0.68 19.94
N ASN A 58 3.05 0.20 21.17
CA ASN A 58 3.23 -1.24 21.41
C ASN A 58 1.95 -2.02 21.08
N ILE A 59 0.76 -1.42 21.30
CA ILE A 59 -0.53 -1.98 20.86
C ILE A 59 -0.58 -2.01 19.33
N THR A 60 0.04 -1.02 18.67
CA THR A 60 0.17 -0.99 17.21
C THR A 60 1.25 -1.95 16.67
N ASN A 61 2.21 -2.47 17.46
CA ASN A 61 3.12 -3.51 16.96
C ASN A 61 2.52 -4.92 17.10
N ASP A 62 1.56 -5.08 18.01
CA ASP A 62 0.66 -6.24 18.07
C ASP A 62 -0.50 -6.15 17.06
N LYS A 63 -0.38 -5.29 16.03
CA LYS A 63 -1.31 -5.06 14.90
C LYS A 63 -1.92 -6.33 14.29
N LEU A 64 -1.21 -7.47 14.33
CA LEU A 64 -1.69 -8.75 13.79
C LEU A 64 -2.60 -9.53 14.77
N SER A 65 -2.50 -9.27 16.06
CA SER A 65 -3.24 -9.96 17.12
C SER A 65 -4.66 -9.40 17.29
N PHE A 66 -4.88 -8.12 16.93
CA PHE A 66 -6.18 -7.46 16.99
C PHE A 66 -7.06 -7.69 15.76
N TRP A 67 -6.52 -8.37 14.73
CA TRP A 67 -7.23 -8.62 13.49
C TRP A 67 -7.92 -10.01 13.49
N PRO A 68 -9.10 -10.13 12.85
CA PRO A 68 -10.12 -11.17 13.07
C PRO A 68 -9.73 -12.60 12.65
N PHE A 69 -8.47 -12.83 12.25
CA PHE A 69 -8.00 -14.16 11.89
C PHE A 69 -7.79 -15.05 13.12
N TYR A 70 -7.57 -14.49 14.32
CA TYR A 70 -7.14 -15.29 15.48
C TYR A 70 -7.77 -14.98 16.85
N ALA A 71 -8.60 -13.94 17.02
CA ALA A 71 -9.23 -13.62 18.30
C ALA A 71 -10.66 -14.19 18.42
N SER A 72 -11.01 -14.68 19.62
CA SER A 72 -12.30 -15.31 19.96
C SER A 72 -13.44 -14.32 20.22
N ASP A 73 -13.13 -13.02 20.35
CA ASP A 73 -14.08 -11.97 20.75
C ASP A 73 -14.27 -10.99 19.59
N ARG A 74 -14.87 -11.49 18.50
CA ARG A 74 -14.98 -10.77 17.23
C ARG A 74 -15.94 -9.60 17.34
N ILE A 75 -15.51 -8.43 16.89
CA ILE A 75 -16.44 -7.41 16.39
C ILE A 75 -17.07 -7.99 15.14
N GLU A 76 -18.40 -8.07 15.13
CA GLU A 76 -19.15 -8.46 13.94
C GLU A 76 -19.35 -7.21 13.08
N PHE A 77 -18.72 -7.23 11.90
CA PHE A 77 -19.01 -6.28 10.84
C PHE A 77 -20.04 -6.90 9.91
N ASP A 78 -20.99 -6.09 9.46
CA ASP A 78 -22.01 -6.50 8.49
C ASP A 78 -21.38 -6.64 7.09
N GLY A 79 -20.33 -5.85 6.83
CA GLY A 79 -19.66 -5.75 5.54
C GLY A 79 -18.28 -6.40 5.45
N SER A 80 -17.77 -6.46 4.22
CA SER A 80 -16.35 -6.70 3.96
C SER A 80 -15.52 -5.53 4.48
N ILE A 81 -14.37 -5.82 5.09
CA ILE A 81 -13.52 -4.83 5.73
C ILE A 81 -12.19 -4.67 5.02
N THR A 82 -11.70 -3.44 4.91
CA THR A 82 -10.37 -3.09 4.41
C THR A 82 -9.69 -2.13 5.38
N THR A 83 -8.38 -2.29 5.53
CA THR A 83 -7.61 -1.61 6.58
C THR A 83 -6.55 -0.70 6.04
N TYR A 84 -6.35 0.41 6.76
CA TYR A 84 -5.31 1.36 6.48
C TYR A 84 -4.71 1.81 7.81
N ASP A 85 -3.41 1.64 7.95
CA ASP A 85 -2.70 2.04 9.16
C ASP A 85 -1.90 3.32 8.93
N SER A 86 -1.87 4.17 9.94
CA SER A 86 -1.00 5.33 9.95
C SER A 86 -0.58 5.70 11.36
N LYS A 87 0.73 5.68 11.64
CA LYS A 87 1.29 6.14 12.92
C LYS A 87 0.59 5.44 14.10
N ASN A 88 -0.17 6.19 14.89
CA ASN A 88 -0.93 5.71 16.05
C ASN A 88 -2.41 5.44 15.74
N ALA A 89 -2.81 5.32 14.48
CA ALA A 89 -4.19 5.12 14.07
C ALA A 89 -4.36 3.89 13.17
N SER A 90 -5.51 3.23 13.30
CA SER A 90 -6.01 2.24 12.34
C SER A 90 -7.35 2.69 11.83
N ILE A 91 -7.51 2.63 10.52
CA ILE A 91 -8.67 3.10 9.78
C ILE A 91 -9.29 1.88 9.09
N ILE A 92 -10.54 1.59 9.40
CA ILE A 92 -11.27 0.44 8.86
C ILE A 92 -12.39 0.96 7.97
N LEU A 93 -12.35 0.58 6.70
CA LEU A 93 -13.47 0.75 5.78
C LEU A 93 -14.32 -0.51 5.81
N GLU A 94 -15.59 -0.38 6.15
CA GLU A 94 -16.61 -1.40 5.98
C GLU A 94 -17.44 -1.10 4.74
N ALA A 95 -17.48 -2.06 3.82
CA ALA A 95 -18.29 -2.03 2.61
C ALA A 95 -19.77 -2.31 2.93
N PRO A 96 -20.73 -1.88 2.09
CA PRO A 96 -22.16 -2.17 2.28
C PRO A 96 -22.54 -3.60 1.88
N PHE A 97 -21.56 -4.45 1.56
CA PHE A 97 -21.74 -5.82 1.08
C PHE A 97 -20.85 -6.77 1.87
N GLY A 98 -21.31 -8.01 2.04
CA GLY A 98 -20.64 -9.03 2.81
C GLY A 98 -19.54 -9.76 2.05
N ASN A 99 -18.76 -10.56 2.78
CA ASN A 99 -17.77 -11.44 2.17
C ASN A 99 -18.45 -12.56 1.37
N GLY A 100 -18.16 -12.64 0.07
CA GLY A 100 -18.70 -13.67 -0.82
C GLY A 100 -19.92 -13.25 -1.62
N ASP A 101 -20.39 -12.00 -1.46
CA ASP A 101 -21.44 -11.45 -2.30
C ASP A 101 -20.98 -11.37 -3.76
N ILE A 102 -21.87 -11.72 -4.68
CA ILE A 102 -21.65 -11.52 -6.12
C ILE A 102 -22.01 -10.08 -6.44
N LEU A 103 -20.99 -9.26 -6.64
CA LEU A 103 -21.16 -7.84 -6.91
C LEU A 103 -21.31 -7.57 -8.41
N ASP A 104 -22.14 -6.58 -8.74
CA ASP A 104 -22.10 -5.99 -10.07
C ASP A 104 -20.74 -5.31 -10.32
N SER A 105 -20.28 -5.39 -11.57
CA SER A 105 -18.97 -4.84 -11.96
C SER A 105 -18.81 -3.34 -11.66
N HIS A 106 -19.89 -2.57 -11.72
CA HIS A 106 -19.87 -1.15 -11.40
C HIS A 106 -19.68 -0.93 -9.90
N VAL A 107 -20.41 -1.68 -9.05
CA VAL A 107 -20.28 -1.61 -7.58
C VAL A 107 -18.85 -1.97 -7.15
N TYR A 108 -18.30 -3.04 -7.71
CA TYR A 108 -16.91 -3.44 -7.45
C TYR A 108 -15.92 -2.37 -7.90
N SER A 109 -16.13 -1.75 -9.06
CA SER A 109 -15.25 -0.69 -9.57
C SER A 109 -15.31 0.58 -8.71
N GLU A 110 -16.48 1.01 -8.25
CA GLU A 110 -16.61 2.18 -7.40
C GLU A 110 -15.96 1.95 -6.02
N TYR A 111 -16.16 0.76 -5.43
CA TYR A 111 -15.45 0.37 -4.21
C TYR A 111 -13.92 0.34 -4.43
N GLY A 112 -13.46 -0.19 -5.56
CA GLY A 112 -12.04 -0.16 -5.94
C GLY A 112 -11.47 1.25 -6.03
N LYS A 113 -12.24 2.21 -6.55
CA LYS A 113 -11.82 3.62 -6.60
C LYS A 113 -11.74 4.22 -5.20
N LEU A 114 -12.76 4.00 -4.36
CA LEU A 114 -12.78 4.50 -2.99
C LEU A 114 -11.60 3.96 -2.17
N THR A 115 -11.39 2.65 -2.20
CA THR A 115 -10.27 2.01 -1.50
C THR A 115 -8.92 2.55 -1.97
N THR A 116 -8.78 2.85 -3.27
CA THR A 116 -7.59 3.49 -3.83
C THR A 116 -7.38 4.90 -3.29
N ILE A 117 -8.43 5.73 -3.26
CA ILE A 117 -8.34 7.10 -2.75
C ILE A 117 -7.98 7.10 -1.26
N ILE A 118 -8.63 6.25 -0.44
CA ILE A 118 -8.29 6.12 0.98
C ILE A 118 -6.83 5.67 1.14
N SER A 119 -6.41 4.63 0.41
CA SER A 119 -5.04 4.13 0.47
C SER A 119 -4.01 5.20 0.13
N ASP A 120 -4.21 5.93 -0.97
CA ASP A 120 -3.30 6.99 -1.39
C ASP A 120 -3.31 8.16 -0.41
N THR A 121 -4.47 8.54 0.14
CA THR A 121 -4.57 9.62 1.13
C THR A 121 -3.83 9.27 2.42
N VAL A 122 -4.06 8.06 2.95
CA VAL A 122 -3.39 7.55 4.14
C VAL A 122 -1.88 7.47 3.89
N PHE A 123 -1.45 6.92 2.75
CA PHE A 123 -0.04 6.80 2.41
C PHE A 123 0.64 8.18 2.28
N ARG A 124 0.10 9.08 1.44
CA ARG A 124 0.78 10.33 1.11
C ARG A 124 0.74 11.34 2.24
N TYR A 125 -0.41 11.51 2.89
CA TYR A 125 -0.66 12.64 3.77
C TYR A 125 -0.62 12.26 5.24
N LEU A 126 -1.18 11.11 5.62
CA LEU A 126 -1.11 10.68 7.03
C LEU A 126 0.22 10.03 7.36
N ASN A 127 0.83 9.30 6.41
CA ASN A 127 2.11 8.64 6.58
C ASN A 127 3.31 9.39 5.98
N ASP A 128 3.15 10.61 5.48
CA ASP A 128 4.25 11.38 4.87
C ASP A 128 4.95 10.59 3.73
N GLY A 129 4.15 9.81 2.99
CA GLY A 129 4.59 8.87 1.97
C GLY A 129 5.27 9.55 0.79
N LYS A 130 6.34 8.91 0.31
CA LYS A 130 7.19 9.38 -0.78
C LYS A 130 7.21 8.36 -1.90
N THR A 131 7.34 8.85 -3.12
CA THR A 131 7.54 8.00 -4.30
C THR A 131 8.83 8.39 -4.97
N VAL A 132 9.70 7.41 -5.20
CA VAL A 132 10.90 7.54 -6.01
C VAL A 132 10.69 6.69 -7.25
N VAL A 133 10.91 7.29 -8.42
CA VAL A 133 10.92 6.58 -9.70
C VAL A 133 12.34 6.67 -10.24
N GLN A 134 12.90 5.54 -10.66
CA GLN A 134 14.19 5.47 -11.30
C GLN A 134 14.02 4.87 -12.67
N ASN A 135 14.71 5.43 -13.66
CA ASN A 135 14.66 4.97 -15.04
C ASN A 135 16.06 4.72 -15.57
N GLY A 136 16.15 3.83 -16.54
CA GLY A 136 17.38 3.52 -17.25
C GLY A 136 17.06 2.79 -18.54
N ALA A 137 18.02 2.77 -19.45
CA ALA A 137 17.87 2.05 -20.70
C ALA A 137 19.22 1.50 -21.18
N SER A 138 19.12 0.47 -21.98
CA SER A 138 20.18 -0.10 -22.82
C SER A 138 19.75 -0.03 -24.28
N GLU A 139 20.39 -0.79 -25.16
CA GLU A 139 20.08 -0.77 -26.60
C GLU A 139 18.65 -1.24 -26.89
N HIS A 140 18.21 -2.32 -26.23
CA HIS A 140 16.91 -2.94 -26.52
C HIS A 140 15.89 -2.84 -25.39
N TRP A 141 16.25 -2.27 -24.25
CA TRP A 141 15.38 -2.26 -23.08
C TRP A 141 15.36 -0.91 -22.38
N ARG A 142 14.19 -0.53 -21.87
CA ARG A 142 14.01 0.52 -20.88
C ARG A 142 13.45 -0.07 -19.61
N GLY A 143 14.07 0.22 -18.47
CA GLY A 143 13.59 -0.18 -17.16
C GLY A 143 13.04 0.99 -16.36
N THR A 144 12.02 0.70 -15.57
CA THR A 144 11.46 1.60 -14.57
C THR A 144 11.35 0.86 -13.25
N TYR A 145 11.91 1.46 -12.19
CA TYR A 145 11.75 1.02 -10.81
C TYR A 145 11.00 2.10 -10.04
N THR A 146 9.94 1.72 -9.33
CA THR A 146 9.17 2.63 -8.48
C THR A 146 9.20 2.13 -7.06
N LEU A 147 9.60 2.98 -6.11
CA LEU A 147 9.51 2.74 -4.67
C LEU A 147 8.55 3.75 -4.06
N LYS A 148 7.45 3.26 -3.49
CA LYS A 148 6.60 4.01 -2.56
C LYS A 148 7.06 3.67 -1.13
N TYR A 149 7.37 4.66 -0.30
CA TYR A 149 7.82 4.40 1.07
C TYR A 149 7.46 5.52 2.04
N TYR A 150 7.43 5.19 3.33
CA TYR A 150 7.49 6.17 4.41
C TYR A 150 8.41 5.70 5.55
N ASN A 151 8.97 6.67 6.27
CA ASN A 151 9.85 6.45 7.41
C ASN A 151 9.53 7.47 8.50
N ASN A 152 8.67 7.08 9.43
CA ASN A 152 8.12 7.97 10.43
C ASN A 152 8.74 7.68 11.80
N PRO A 153 9.66 8.54 12.30
CA PRO A 153 10.11 8.48 13.67
C PRO A 153 9.00 8.97 14.60
N ILE A 154 8.54 8.11 15.52
CA ILE A 154 7.47 8.43 16.47
C ILE A 154 7.97 8.20 17.88
N LYS A 155 7.92 9.24 18.72
CA LYS A 155 8.22 9.12 20.15
C LYS A 155 6.94 8.80 20.91
N ASP A 156 6.95 7.78 21.75
CA ASP A 156 5.82 7.48 22.63
C ASP A 156 5.78 8.36 23.88
N LYS A 157 4.73 8.20 24.70
CA LYS A 157 4.52 8.95 25.95
C LYS A 157 5.67 8.75 26.96
N SER A 158 6.43 7.65 26.87
CA SER A 158 7.62 7.40 27.70
C SER A 158 8.91 8.04 27.13
N GLY A 159 8.82 8.65 25.95
CA GLY A 159 9.95 9.23 25.22
C GLY A 159 10.74 8.22 24.38
N ARG A 160 10.33 6.95 24.32
CA ARG A 160 10.98 5.93 23.50
C ARG A 160 10.66 6.18 22.02
N LEU A 161 11.71 6.13 21.19
CA LEU A 161 11.58 6.28 19.74
C LEU A 161 11.20 4.95 19.10
N HIS A 162 10.16 4.98 18.28
CA HIS A 162 9.69 3.92 17.40
C HIS A 162 9.84 4.36 15.95
N MET A 163 10.01 3.39 15.06
CA MET A 163 10.09 3.62 13.62
C MET A 163 8.91 2.95 12.96
N ASP A 164 7.94 3.75 12.51
CA ASP A 164 6.86 3.29 11.64
C ASP A 164 7.34 3.40 10.20
N THR A 165 7.55 2.24 9.57
CA THR A 165 8.20 2.15 8.26
C THR A 165 7.48 1.16 7.38
N TYR A 166 7.34 1.54 6.11
CA TYR A 166 6.86 0.63 5.08
C TYR A 166 7.43 1.08 3.73
N GLY A 167 7.76 0.10 2.90
CA GLY A 167 8.13 0.30 1.52
C GLY A 167 7.39 -0.71 0.65
N TRP A 168 7.04 -0.28 -0.56
CA TRP A 168 6.51 -1.11 -1.63
C TRP A 168 7.20 -0.74 -2.93
N GLU A 169 7.79 -1.73 -3.58
CA GLU A 169 8.49 -1.57 -4.84
C GLU A 169 7.79 -2.29 -5.98
N THR A 170 7.94 -1.75 -7.18
CA THR A 170 7.54 -2.40 -8.43
C THR A 170 8.57 -2.11 -9.50
N SER A 171 8.83 -3.09 -10.36
CA SER A 171 9.75 -2.95 -11.48
C SER A 171 9.10 -3.37 -12.80
N GLN A 172 9.40 -2.64 -13.86
CA GLN A 172 8.90 -2.88 -15.21
C GLN A 172 10.02 -2.76 -16.23
N LEU A 173 9.97 -3.56 -17.29
CA LEU A 173 10.79 -3.40 -18.47
C LEU A 173 9.91 -3.21 -19.71
N ALA A 174 10.32 -2.33 -20.60
CA ALA A 174 9.75 -2.13 -21.92
C ALA A 174 10.82 -2.47 -22.98
N TYR A 175 10.46 -3.30 -23.95
CA TYR A 175 11.32 -3.60 -25.08
C TYR A 175 11.31 -2.43 -26.07
N LEU A 176 12.49 -2.05 -26.55
CA LEU A 176 12.71 -0.93 -27.46
C LEU A 176 13.05 -1.36 -28.89
N GLY A 177 13.30 -2.66 -29.11
CA GLY A 177 13.63 -3.18 -30.44
C GLY A 177 12.41 -3.33 -31.35
N ASP A 178 12.69 -3.54 -32.64
CA ASP A 178 11.66 -3.57 -33.69
C ASP A 178 10.88 -4.90 -33.78
N ASP A 179 11.29 -5.92 -33.04
CA ASP A 179 10.78 -7.29 -33.16
C ASP A 179 10.37 -7.91 -31.81
N PRO A 180 9.30 -7.39 -31.18
CA PRO A 180 8.85 -7.85 -29.86
C PRO A 180 8.33 -9.30 -29.87
N GLU A 181 7.78 -9.77 -30.99
CA GLU A 181 7.23 -11.14 -31.11
C GLU A 181 8.33 -12.19 -30.95
N ASN A 182 9.55 -11.89 -31.40
CA ASN A 182 10.66 -12.82 -31.31
C ASN A 182 11.39 -12.79 -29.98
N VAL A 183 11.15 -11.84 -29.06
CA VAL A 183 11.88 -11.72 -27.77
C VAL A 183 11.84 -12.98 -26.91
N GLY A 184 10.76 -13.76 -27.00
CA GLY A 184 10.64 -15.05 -26.33
C GLY A 184 10.59 -14.96 -24.80
N ASN A 185 11.16 -15.96 -24.12
CA ASN A 185 11.17 -16.01 -22.66
C ASN A 185 12.29 -15.14 -22.10
N ILE A 186 11.93 -14.26 -21.16
CA ILE A 186 12.82 -13.32 -20.50
C ILE A 186 13.27 -13.90 -19.15
N LYS A 187 14.56 -13.71 -18.85
CA LYS A 187 15.12 -13.83 -17.52
C LYS A 187 15.67 -12.48 -17.10
N TYR A 188 15.60 -12.19 -15.81
CA TYR A 188 16.13 -10.95 -15.28
C TYR A 188 16.80 -11.20 -13.93
N LYS A 189 17.73 -10.30 -13.62
CA LYS A 189 18.29 -10.12 -12.30
C LYS A 189 18.31 -8.64 -11.99
N TYR A 190 18.02 -8.28 -10.76
CA TYR A 190 18.24 -6.92 -10.27
C TYR A 190 19.08 -6.96 -9.00
N ASP A 191 19.95 -5.95 -8.88
CA ASP A 191 20.80 -5.73 -7.72
C ASP A 191 20.61 -4.31 -7.21
N ARG A 192 20.57 -4.18 -5.89
CA ARG A 192 20.42 -2.91 -5.17
C ARG A 192 21.14 -3.01 -3.82
N ALA A 193 21.40 -1.86 -3.20
CA ALA A 193 22.13 -1.83 -1.93
C ALA A 193 21.43 -2.70 -0.85
N GLY A 194 22.02 -3.86 -0.53
CA GLY A 194 21.57 -4.77 0.52
C GLY A 194 20.48 -5.78 0.12
N SER A 195 20.09 -5.87 -1.16
CA SER A 195 19.08 -6.82 -1.63
C SER A 195 19.20 -7.04 -3.14
N GLY A 196 18.78 -8.20 -3.63
CA GLY A 196 18.67 -8.48 -5.05
C GLY A 196 17.63 -9.54 -5.30
N GLY A 197 17.26 -9.72 -6.56
CA GLY A 197 16.31 -10.75 -6.95
C GLY A 197 16.54 -11.16 -8.39
N GLU A 198 15.99 -12.31 -8.74
CA GLU A 198 16.02 -12.83 -10.09
C GLU A 198 14.71 -13.54 -10.39
N GLY A 199 14.39 -13.63 -11.67
CA GLY A 199 13.22 -14.35 -12.14
C GLY A 199 13.37 -14.80 -13.58
N SER A 200 12.50 -15.72 -13.99
CA SER A 200 12.55 -16.31 -15.32
C SER A 200 11.15 -16.71 -15.80
N GLY A 201 11.03 -16.92 -17.12
CA GLY A 201 9.79 -17.37 -17.75
C GLY A 201 8.79 -16.25 -18.01
N LEU A 202 9.23 -14.99 -17.90
CA LEU A 202 8.39 -13.84 -18.23
C LEU A 202 8.29 -13.67 -19.75
N ARG A 203 7.19 -13.05 -20.19
CA ARG A 203 6.94 -12.73 -21.60
C ARG A 203 6.44 -11.29 -21.70
N LEU A 204 6.69 -10.67 -22.85
CA LEU A 204 6.10 -9.38 -23.17
C LEU A 204 4.58 -9.51 -23.29
N ASN A 205 3.85 -8.50 -22.82
CA ASN A 205 2.46 -8.30 -23.17
C ASN A 205 2.33 -7.65 -24.57
N ASP A 206 1.10 -7.40 -25.01
CA ASP A 206 0.80 -6.78 -26.32
C ASP A 206 1.36 -5.36 -26.47
N GLU A 207 1.78 -4.72 -25.37
CA GLU A 207 2.39 -3.39 -25.34
C GLU A 207 3.93 -3.44 -25.34
N GLY A 208 4.54 -4.63 -25.45
CA GLY A 208 5.99 -4.80 -25.38
C GLY A 208 6.55 -4.62 -23.97
N ILE A 209 5.74 -4.82 -22.94
CA ILE A 209 6.06 -4.57 -21.53
C ILE A 209 6.08 -5.90 -20.75
N VAL A 210 7.00 -5.99 -19.80
CA VAL A 210 7.02 -7.05 -18.79
C VAL A 210 7.06 -6.44 -17.37
N ASN A 211 6.15 -6.90 -16.52
CA ASN A 211 6.13 -6.53 -15.10
C ASN A 211 6.94 -7.57 -14.32
N LEU A 212 7.97 -7.12 -13.61
CA LEU A 212 8.88 -7.98 -12.84
C LEU A 212 8.34 -8.32 -11.44
N GLY A 213 7.06 -8.01 -11.20
CA GLY A 213 6.44 -8.08 -9.90
C GLY A 213 6.83 -6.91 -8.99
N GLY A 214 6.47 -7.08 -7.72
CA GLY A 214 6.72 -6.12 -6.67
C GLY A 214 6.66 -6.79 -5.31
N GLY A 215 7.18 -6.10 -4.31
CA GLY A 215 7.21 -6.58 -2.94
C GLY A 215 7.14 -5.41 -1.99
N GLY A 216 6.72 -5.68 -0.76
CA GLY A 216 6.72 -4.67 0.27
C GLY A 216 6.96 -5.24 1.65
N GLY A 217 7.31 -4.34 2.56
CA GLY A 217 7.63 -4.68 3.93
C GLY A 217 8.15 -3.49 4.71
N SER A 218 8.37 -3.71 5.99
CA SER A 218 8.97 -2.74 6.90
C SER A 218 10.50 -2.87 6.95
N GLY A 219 11.18 -1.87 7.51
CA GLY A 219 12.64 -1.90 7.68
C GLY A 219 13.41 -1.59 6.40
N GLY A 220 14.27 -2.49 5.94
CA GLY A 220 15.20 -2.22 4.83
C GLY A 220 14.53 -1.79 3.51
N PHE A 221 13.28 -2.20 3.28
CA PHE A 221 12.49 -1.88 2.08
C PHE A 221 12.07 -0.41 1.99
N SER A 222 12.02 0.32 3.11
CA SER A 222 11.61 1.72 3.12
C SER A 222 12.76 2.69 2.89
N ASN A 223 13.98 2.20 2.61
CA ASN A 223 15.11 3.06 2.25
C ASN A 223 15.28 3.07 0.72
N PRO A 224 15.21 4.24 0.07
CA PRO A 224 15.44 4.32 -1.37
C PRO A 224 16.86 3.88 -1.71
N SER A 225 16.99 2.88 -2.58
CA SER A 225 18.30 2.50 -3.12
C SER A 225 18.86 3.66 -3.94
N GLN A 226 20.15 3.92 -3.79
CA GLN A 226 20.83 4.94 -4.60
C GLN A 226 21.15 4.45 -6.02
N GLU A 227 21.19 3.14 -6.22
CA GLU A 227 21.46 2.52 -7.51
C GLU A 227 20.70 1.20 -7.60
N VAL A 228 20.01 0.98 -8.72
CA VAL A 228 19.37 -0.29 -9.05
C VAL A 228 19.91 -0.72 -10.40
N THR A 229 20.61 -1.84 -10.46
CA THR A 229 21.12 -2.39 -11.72
C THR A 229 20.22 -3.53 -12.15
N ILE A 230 19.78 -3.51 -13.40
CA ILE A 230 19.02 -4.62 -13.99
C ILE A 230 19.86 -5.27 -15.08
N THR A 231 19.92 -6.60 -15.04
CA THR A 231 20.43 -7.46 -16.11
C THR A 231 19.27 -8.25 -16.71
N ILE A 232 19.13 -8.21 -18.02
CA ILE A 232 18.09 -8.89 -18.79
C ILE A 232 18.76 -9.89 -19.72
N MET A 233 18.22 -11.10 -19.79
CA MET A 233 18.66 -12.14 -20.72
C MET A 233 17.46 -12.67 -21.51
N TRP A 234 17.58 -12.69 -22.84
CA TRP A 234 16.55 -13.18 -23.76
C TRP A 234 17.23 -13.68 -25.03
N ASN A 235 16.77 -14.78 -25.63
CA ASN A 235 17.33 -15.32 -26.89
C ASN A 235 18.86 -15.43 -26.99
N GLY A 236 19.55 -15.66 -25.88
CA GLY A 236 21.02 -15.70 -25.84
C GLY A 236 21.71 -14.34 -25.89
N GLN A 237 20.94 -13.24 -25.88
CA GLN A 237 21.41 -11.88 -25.66
C GLN A 237 21.35 -11.55 -24.15
N GLU A 238 22.22 -10.64 -23.74
CA GLU A 238 22.30 -10.14 -22.37
C GLU A 238 22.58 -8.63 -22.40
N GLU A 239 21.80 -7.87 -21.66
CA GLU A 239 22.00 -6.43 -21.46
C GLU A 239 21.94 -6.10 -19.97
N SER A 240 22.79 -5.16 -19.55
CA SER A 240 22.78 -4.63 -18.19
C SER A 240 22.82 -3.11 -18.20
N PHE A 241 22.00 -2.48 -17.37
CA PHE A 241 21.98 -1.03 -17.22
C PHE A 241 21.56 -0.63 -15.80
N ALA A 242 22.05 0.54 -15.38
CA ALA A 242 21.68 1.14 -14.11
C ALA A 242 20.41 2.00 -14.28
N LEU A 243 19.56 1.96 -13.27
CA LEU A 243 18.44 2.88 -13.10
C LEU A 243 18.88 4.02 -12.18
N GLN A 244 18.52 5.23 -12.55
CA GLN A 244 18.85 6.44 -11.81
C GLN A 244 17.57 7.30 -11.64
N PRO A 245 17.49 8.12 -10.58
CA PRO A 245 16.35 9.02 -10.34
C PRO A 245 16.04 9.97 -11.49
#